data_AF-A0A5C6Z9P6-F1
#
_entry.id   AF-A0A5C6Z9P6-F1
#
_cell.length_a   1.000
_cell.length_b   1.000
_cell.length_c   1.000
_cell.angle_alpha   90.00
_cell.angle_beta   90.00
_cell.angle_gamma   90.00
#
_symmetry.space_group_name_H-M   'P 1'
#
loop_
_entity.id
_entity.type
_entity.pdbx_description
1 polymer ?
#
loop_
_entity_poly.entity_id
_entity_poly.type
_entity_poly.pdbx_seq_one_letter_code
_entity_poly.pdbx_strand_id
1 'polypeptide(L)'
;MHLISLPLPPSARAATPAGPSPLPDPTGPGVERLPLSTLAGQQVVIEEAFDGMAAATDTEELLEPDLAFHRHIAEATNNDLMAYIGNMLSLALRESILLSSQLPNTHELSLPRHQAILTAIRNRDPLGARQATLVQLQETGDDLSNVLSAKGIVDLA
;
A
#
# COMPACT_ATOMS: atom_id res chain seq x y z
N MET A 1 27.08 -44.72 -55.57
CA MET A 1 26.25 -43.95 -54.62
C MET A 1 27.19 -43.26 -53.63
N HIS A 2 27.68 -42.06 -53.99
CA HIS A 2 28.67 -41.33 -53.20
C HIS A 2 27.97 -40.51 -52.11
N LEU A 3 28.26 -40.82 -50.84
CA LEU A 3 27.82 -40.02 -49.70
C LEU A 3 28.89 -38.95 -49.42
N ILE A 4 28.49 -37.69 -49.51
CA ILE A 4 29.30 -36.51 -49.22
C ILE A 4 29.32 -36.32 -47.70
N SER A 5 30.50 -36.44 -47.06
CA SER A 5 30.71 -36.04 -45.66
C SER A 5 30.77 -34.53 -45.56
N LEU A 6 29.78 -33.91 -44.89
CA LEU A 6 29.85 -32.53 -44.44
C LEU A 6 30.55 -32.45 -43.06
N PRO A 7 31.38 -31.42 -42.80
CA PRO A 7 32.07 -31.27 -41.52
C PRO A 7 31.11 -30.77 -40.41
N LEU A 8 31.34 -31.25 -39.20
CA LEU A 8 30.63 -30.89 -37.97
C LEU A 8 30.88 -29.41 -37.58
N PRO A 9 29.89 -28.66 -37.05
CA PRO A 9 30.13 -27.29 -36.58
C PRO A 9 31.05 -27.23 -35.35
N PRO A 10 31.79 -26.12 -35.13
CA PRO A 10 32.66 -25.97 -33.98
C PRO A 10 31.85 -25.86 -32.68
N SER A 11 32.35 -26.52 -31.63
CA SER A 11 31.76 -26.48 -30.28
C SER A 11 31.68 -25.05 -29.76
N ALA A 12 30.47 -24.63 -29.38
CA ALA A 12 30.26 -23.36 -28.70
C ALA A 12 31.04 -23.34 -27.37
N ARG A 13 31.98 -22.39 -27.22
CA ARG A 13 32.61 -22.12 -25.92
C ARG A 13 31.53 -21.68 -24.95
N ALA A 14 31.39 -22.39 -23.84
CA ALA A 14 30.55 -21.96 -22.73
C ALA A 14 31.00 -20.58 -22.24
N ALA A 15 30.11 -19.60 -22.29
CA ALA A 15 30.31 -18.31 -21.65
C ALA A 15 30.34 -18.51 -20.13
N THR A 16 31.40 -18.05 -19.48
CA THR A 16 31.47 -17.94 -18.02
C THR A 16 30.32 -17.06 -17.51
N PRO A 17 29.57 -17.47 -16.46
CA PRO A 17 28.53 -16.62 -15.90
C PRO A 17 29.18 -15.35 -15.33
N ALA A 18 28.74 -14.18 -15.80
CA ALA A 18 29.08 -12.92 -15.17
C ALA A 18 28.58 -12.98 -13.72
N GLY A 19 29.44 -12.64 -12.75
CA GLY A 19 29.05 -12.51 -11.36
C GLY A 19 27.92 -11.49 -11.18
N PRO A 20 27.23 -11.48 -10.02
CA PRO A 20 26.15 -10.53 -9.77
C PRO A 20 26.66 -9.11 -9.98
N SER A 21 25.93 -8.33 -10.79
CA SER A 21 26.19 -6.90 -10.97
C SER A 21 26.30 -6.22 -9.60
N PRO A 22 27.26 -5.31 -9.38
CA PRO A 22 27.39 -4.61 -8.11
C PRO A 22 26.09 -3.89 -7.78
N LEU A 23 25.70 -3.95 -6.50
CA LEU A 23 24.59 -3.15 -5.96
C LEU A 23 24.77 -1.68 -6.38
N PRO A 24 23.70 -1.00 -6.84
CA PRO A 24 23.80 0.41 -7.20
C PRO A 24 24.27 1.23 -5.99
N ASP A 25 25.19 2.16 -6.25
CA ASP A 25 25.74 3.08 -5.25
C ASP A 25 24.61 3.90 -4.59
N PRO A 26 24.45 3.84 -3.24
CA PRO A 26 23.41 4.58 -2.53
C PRO A 26 23.62 6.10 -2.53
N THR A 27 24.67 6.61 -3.20
CA THR A 27 25.00 8.04 -3.28
C THR A 27 24.84 8.64 -4.69
N GLY A 28 24.22 7.93 -5.63
CA GLY A 28 23.91 8.45 -6.96
C GLY A 28 23.04 9.73 -6.93
N PRO A 29 23.21 10.66 -7.89
CA PRO A 29 22.46 11.91 -7.94
C PRO A 29 20.99 11.59 -8.27
N GLY A 30 20.09 11.75 -7.29
CA GLY A 30 18.66 11.53 -7.46
C GLY A 30 17.90 11.08 -6.20
N VAL A 31 18.60 10.70 -5.13
CA VAL A 31 17.97 10.41 -3.83
C VAL A 31 18.27 11.55 -2.87
N GLU A 32 17.54 12.65 -3.02
CA GLU A 32 17.57 13.74 -2.05
C GLU A 32 17.02 13.21 -0.72
N ARG A 33 17.93 12.89 0.22
CA ARG A 33 17.53 12.52 1.58
C ARG A 33 16.86 13.73 2.22
N LEU A 34 15.54 13.66 2.33
CA LEU A 34 14.77 14.65 3.06
C LEU A 34 15.27 14.76 4.51
N PRO A 35 15.26 15.96 5.10
CA PRO A 35 15.75 16.16 6.46
C PRO A 35 14.89 15.37 7.44
N LEU A 36 15.52 14.83 8.49
CA LEU A 36 14.86 14.03 9.54
C LEU A 36 13.66 14.75 10.20
N SER A 37 13.66 16.08 10.19
CA SER A 37 12.54 16.92 10.64
C SER A 37 11.26 16.73 9.82
N THR A 38 11.40 16.46 8.51
CA THR A 38 10.27 16.20 7.61
C THR A 38 9.68 14.81 7.84
N LEU A 39 10.51 13.81 8.17
CA LEU A 39 10.04 12.47 8.53
C LEU A 39 9.34 12.45 9.89
N ALA A 40 9.88 13.18 10.88
CA ALA A 40 9.22 13.35 12.18
C ALA A 40 7.88 14.10 12.05
N GLY A 41 7.81 15.14 11.21
CA GLY A 41 6.56 15.86 10.94
C GLY A 41 5.49 15.02 10.24
N GLN A 42 5.88 14.16 9.29
CA GLN A 42 4.95 13.27 8.59
C GLN A 42 4.36 12.20 9.52
N GLN A 43 5.14 11.70 10.48
CA GLN A 43 4.61 10.77 11.46
C GLN A 43 3.57 11.42 12.38
N VAL A 44 3.79 12.67 12.81
CA VAL A 44 2.84 13.40 13.67
C VAL A 44 1.47 13.55 13.00
N VAL A 45 1.40 13.94 11.74
CA VAL A 45 0.11 14.11 11.04
C VAL A 45 -0.63 12.79 10.80
N ILE A 46 0.08 11.67 10.63
CA ILE A 46 -0.53 10.34 10.55
C ILE A 46 -1.14 9.96 11.91
N GLU A 47 -0.46 10.29 13.00
CA GLU A 47 -0.95 10.04 14.37
C GLU A 47 -2.18 10.90 14.69
N GLU A 48 -2.16 12.18 14.34
CA GLU A 48 -3.32 13.08 14.51
C GLU A 48 -4.55 12.60 13.73
N ALA A 49 -4.36 12.14 12.49
CA ALA A 49 -5.44 11.56 11.70
C ALA A 49 -6.00 10.27 12.34
N PHE A 50 -5.14 9.42 12.88
CA PHE A 50 -5.57 8.23 13.63
C PHE A 50 -6.35 8.59 14.90
N ASP A 51 -5.87 9.56 15.67
CA ASP A 51 -6.56 10.03 16.88
C ASP A 51 -7.93 10.63 16.54
N GLY A 52 -8.04 11.31 15.39
CA GLY A 52 -9.30 11.77 14.82
C GLY A 52 -10.29 10.63 14.53
N MET A 53 -9.82 9.54 13.92
CA MET A 53 -10.65 8.34 13.73
C MET A 53 -11.08 7.76 15.09
N ALA A 54 -10.15 7.59 16.02
CA ALA A 54 -10.44 7.02 17.35
C ALA A 54 -11.44 7.85 18.17
N ALA A 55 -11.49 9.17 17.95
CA ALA A 55 -12.42 10.08 18.60
C ALA A 55 -13.79 10.17 17.91
N ALA A 56 -13.91 9.74 16.66
CA ALA A 56 -15.13 9.84 15.88
C ALA A 56 -16.27 9.01 16.48
N THR A 57 -17.45 9.60 16.60
CA THR A 57 -18.64 8.96 17.17
C THR A 57 -19.63 8.49 16.11
N ASP A 58 -19.49 8.99 14.88
CA ASP A 58 -20.29 8.60 13.73
C ASP A 58 -19.47 8.60 12.43
N THR A 59 -20.10 8.16 11.34
CA THR A 59 -19.46 8.07 10.03
C THR A 59 -19.07 9.43 9.45
N GLU A 60 -19.80 10.49 9.78
CA GLU A 60 -19.50 11.83 9.26
C GLU A 60 -18.22 12.36 9.90
N GLU A 61 -18.05 12.17 11.21
CA GLU A 61 -16.84 12.50 11.96
C GLU A 61 -15.64 11.62 11.58
N LEU A 62 -15.86 10.35 11.23
CA LEU A 62 -14.81 9.40 10.85
C LEU A 62 -14.16 9.72 9.49
N LEU A 63 -14.96 10.27 8.57
CA LEU A 63 -14.65 10.22 7.15
C LEU A 63 -13.40 11.03 6.77
N GLU A 64 -13.26 12.27 7.26
CA GLU A 64 -12.08 13.08 6.94
C GLU A 64 -10.81 12.55 7.64
N PRO A 65 -10.83 12.18 8.94
CA PRO A 65 -9.68 11.53 9.58
C PRO A 65 -9.16 10.28 8.86
N ASP A 66 -10.06 9.39 8.41
CA ASP A 66 -9.69 8.18 7.66
C ASP A 66 -9.02 8.53 6.31
N LEU A 67 -9.62 9.46 5.55
CA LEU A 67 -9.02 9.96 4.31
C LEU A 67 -7.66 10.64 4.52
N ALA A 68 -7.54 11.46 5.56
CA ALA A 68 -6.28 12.14 5.91
C ALA A 68 -5.19 11.12 6.28
N PHE A 69 -5.53 10.07 7.02
CA PHE A 69 -4.61 9.00 7.38
C PHE A 69 -4.01 8.34 6.13
N HIS A 70 -4.85 7.96 5.16
CA HIS A 70 -4.39 7.37 3.90
C HIS A 70 -3.53 8.32 3.06
N ARG A 71 -3.92 9.60 2.96
CA ARG A 71 -3.16 10.62 2.20
C ARG A 71 -1.78 10.86 2.81
N HIS A 72 -1.71 11.00 4.13
CA HIS A 72 -0.43 11.24 4.81
C HIS A 72 0.51 10.02 4.73
N ILE A 73 -0.02 8.79 4.75
CA ILE A 73 0.80 7.60 4.48
C ILE A 73 1.37 7.62 3.05
N ALA A 74 0.56 8.00 2.06
CA ALA A 74 1.02 8.10 0.67
C ALA A 74 2.10 9.19 0.51
N GLU A 75 1.93 10.35 1.15
CA GLU A 75 2.91 11.44 1.19
C GLU A 75 4.21 11.01 1.88
N ALA A 76 4.12 10.26 2.99
CA ALA A 76 5.26 9.74 3.75
C ALA A 76 6.19 8.80 2.97
N THR A 77 5.74 8.27 1.82
CA THR A 77 6.60 7.50 0.92
C THR A 77 7.67 8.35 0.22
N ASN A 78 7.52 9.69 0.24
CA ASN A 78 8.36 10.64 -0.49
C ASN A 78 8.45 10.30 -1.99
N ASN A 79 7.33 9.85 -2.54
CA ASN A 79 7.16 9.53 -3.95
C ASN A 79 5.94 10.28 -4.49
N ASP A 80 6.19 11.28 -5.34
CA ASP A 80 5.15 12.16 -5.90
C ASP A 80 4.06 11.37 -6.63
N LEU A 81 4.42 10.26 -7.28
CA LEU A 81 3.43 9.39 -7.92
C LEU A 81 2.52 8.73 -6.88
N MET A 82 3.06 8.29 -5.75
CA MET A 82 2.25 7.70 -4.67
C MET A 82 1.36 8.75 -4.01
N ALA A 83 1.88 9.95 -3.74
CA ALA A 83 1.09 11.06 -3.20
C ALA A 83 -0.04 11.45 -4.18
N TYR A 84 0.23 11.52 -5.47
CA TYR A 84 -0.78 11.78 -6.50
C TYR A 84 -1.85 10.68 -6.57
N ILE A 85 -1.43 9.40 -6.56
CA ILE A 85 -2.37 8.27 -6.54
C ILE A 85 -3.23 8.29 -5.29
N GLY A 86 -2.65 8.51 -4.11
CA GLY A 86 -3.38 8.63 -2.84
C GLY A 86 -4.45 9.71 -2.91
N ASN A 87 -4.11 10.88 -3.44
CA ASN A 87 -5.05 11.98 -3.64
C ASN A 87 -6.17 11.64 -4.65
N MET A 88 -5.85 10.99 -5.77
CA MET A 88 -6.88 10.57 -6.73
C MET A 88 -7.83 9.53 -6.17
N LEU A 89 -7.32 8.58 -5.37
CA LEU A 89 -8.11 7.50 -4.79
C LEU A 89 -9.02 7.98 -3.64
N SER A 90 -8.78 9.16 -3.06
CA SER A 90 -9.59 9.70 -1.96
C SER A 90 -11.10 9.70 -2.23
N LEU A 91 -11.53 9.99 -3.46
CA LEU A 91 -12.96 9.97 -3.80
C LEU A 91 -13.53 8.54 -3.77
N ALA A 92 -12.80 7.56 -4.31
CA ALA A 92 -13.22 6.16 -4.28
C ALA A 92 -13.20 5.60 -2.85
N LEU A 93 -12.18 5.96 -2.06
CA LEU A 93 -12.08 5.61 -0.64
C LEU A 93 -13.24 6.20 0.15
N ARG A 94 -13.60 7.46 -0.10
CA ARG A 94 -14.77 8.10 0.53
C ARG A 94 -16.04 7.27 0.34
N GLU A 95 -16.34 6.88 -0.90
CA GLU A 95 -17.51 6.06 -1.20
C GLU A 95 -17.42 4.67 -0.56
N SER A 96 -16.22 4.07 -0.53
CA SER A 96 -15.99 2.80 0.16
C SER A 96 -16.32 2.90 1.65
N ILE A 97 -15.88 3.96 2.34
CA ILE A 97 -16.16 4.20 3.77
C ILE A 97 -17.66 4.37 3.99
N LEU A 98 -18.33 5.17 3.16
CA LEU A 98 -19.78 5.40 3.26
C LEU A 98 -20.60 4.13 3.04
N LEU A 99 -20.14 3.24 2.16
CA LEU A 99 -20.80 1.96 1.90
C LEU A 99 -20.55 0.98 3.05
N SER A 100 -19.30 0.75 3.46
CA SER A 100 -18.96 -0.21 4.50
C SER A 100 -19.49 0.20 5.87
N SER A 101 -19.62 1.49 6.16
CA SER A 101 -20.18 2.01 7.42
C SER A 101 -21.69 1.76 7.58
N GLN A 102 -22.36 1.18 6.58
CA GLN A 102 -23.75 0.71 6.71
C GLN A 102 -23.84 -0.62 7.45
N LEU A 103 -22.73 -1.35 7.58
CA LEU A 103 -22.68 -2.54 8.44
C LEU A 103 -22.55 -2.11 9.91
N PRO A 104 -23.09 -2.91 10.84
CA PRO A 104 -22.95 -2.62 12.27
C PRO A 104 -21.48 -2.76 12.71
N ASN A 105 -21.07 -1.88 13.62
CA ASN A 105 -19.76 -1.90 14.28
C ASN A 105 -18.54 -1.79 13.33
N THR A 106 -18.72 -1.38 12.07
CA THR A 106 -17.61 -1.26 11.10
C THR A 106 -16.46 -0.40 11.62
N HIS A 107 -16.77 0.71 12.27
CA HIS A 107 -15.75 1.59 12.84
C HIS A 107 -14.94 0.89 13.96
N GLU A 108 -15.62 0.22 14.88
CA GLU A 108 -14.96 -0.54 15.97
C GLU A 108 -14.07 -1.67 15.42
N LEU A 109 -14.47 -2.28 14.30
CA LEU A 109 -13.73 -3.33 13.63
C LEU A 109 -12.56 -2.79 12.77
N SER A 110 -12.70 -1.59 12.21
CA SER A 110 -11.67 -0.99 11.35
C SER A 110 -10.56 -0.32 12.14
N LEU A 111 -10.83 0.25 13.32
CA LEU A 111 -9.85 1.00 14.09
C LEU A 111 -8.60 0.17 14.49
N PRO A 112 -8.72 -1.10 14.95
CA PRO A 112 -7.55 -1.94 15.24
C PRO A 112 -6.66 -2.20 14.02
N ARG A 113 -7.25 -2.25 12.81
CA ARG A 113 -6.50 -2.46 11.57
C ARG A 113 -5.67 -1.22 11.19
N HIS A 114 -6.25 -0.03 11.33
CA HIS A 114 -5.51 1.23 11.20
C HIS A 114 -4.39 1.35 12.24
N GLN A 115 -4.67 0.94 13.48
CA GLN A 115 -3.68 0.93 14.55
C GLN A 115 -2.49 0.01 14.22
N ALA A 116 -2.72 -1.14 13.59
CA ALA A 116 -1.65 -2.04 13.17
C ALA A 116 -0.72 -1.39 12.13
N ILE A 117 -1.28 -0.68 11.15
CA ILE A 117 -0.53 0.09 10.16
C ILE A 117 0.29 1.19 10.85
N LEU A 118 -0.34 1.99 11.70
CA LEU A 118 0.33 3.06 12.43
C LEU A 118 1.46 2.52 13.32
N THR A 119 1.23 1.41 14.01
CA THR A 119 2.24 0.76 14.86
C THR A 119 3.46 0.32 14.06
N ALA A 120 3.24 -0.25 12.88
CA ALA A 120 4.34 -0.64 12.00
C ALA A 120 5.12 0.58 11.47
N ILE A 121 4.44 1.66 11.11
CA ILE A 121 5.07 2.93 10.71
C ILE A 121 5.91 3.51 11.85
N ARG A 122 5.36 3.58 13.07
CA ARG A 122 6.06 4.04 14.30
C ARG A 122 7.35 3.24 14.55
N ASN A 123 7.29 1.93 14.33
CA ASN A 123 8.42 1.02 14.51
C ASN A 123 9.39 0.99 13.32
N ARG A 124 9.12 1.76 12.25
CA ARG A 124 9.87 1.72 10.99
C ARG A 124 9.97 0.31 10.41
N ASP A 125 8.87 -0.44 10.49
CA ASP A 125 8.75 -1.80 9.98
C ASP A 125 8.00 -1.80 8.63
N PRO A 126 8.71 -1.73 7.49
CA PRO A 126 8.06 -1.70 6.18
C PRO A 126 7.35 -3.00 5.83
N LEU A 127 7.81 -4.15 6.34
CA LEU A 127 7.18 -5.44 6.09
C LEU A 127 5.88 -5.56 6.89
N GLY A 128 5.91 -5.16 8.16
CA GLY A 128 4.73 -5.07 9.01
C GLY A 128 3.69 -4.10 8.45
N ALA A 129 4.10 -2.92 7.99
CA ALA A 129 3.20 -1.94 7.40
C ALA A 129 2.54 -2.51 6.14
N ARG A 130 3.32 -3.13 5.25
CA ARG A 130 2.79 -3.80 4.05
C ARG A 130 1.78 -4.89 4.42
N GLN A 131 2.10 -5.74 5.38
CA GLN A 131 1.22 -6.84 5.77
C GLN A 131 -0.08 -6.33 6.40
N ALA A 132 0.00 -5.34 7.29
CA ALA A 132 -1.17 -4.72 7.90
C ALA A 132 -2.08 -4.06 6.85
N THR A 133 -1.51 -3.36 5.86
CA THR A 133 -2.29 -2.78 4.75
C THR A 133 -2.96 -3.85 3.90
N LEU A 134 -2.31 -4.99 3.64
CA LEU A 134 -2.93 -6.08 2.88
C LEU A 134 -4.10 -6.72 3.62
N VAL A 135 -3.98 -6.89 4.94
CA VAL A 135 -5.08 -7.37 5.79
C VAL A 135 -6.25 -6.37 5.75
N GLN A 136 -5.96 -5.08 5.92
CA GLN A 136 -6.97 -4.02 5.81
C GLN A 136 -7.71 -4.06 4.47
N LEU A 137 -6.99 -4.22 3.36
CA LEU A 137 -7.59 -4.29 2.02
C LEU A 137 -8.48 -5.52 1.85
N GLN A 138 -8.05 -6.69 2.33
CA GLN A 138 -8.83 -7.91 2.26
C GLN A 138 -10.14 -7.77 3.04
N GLU A 139 -10.06 -7.34 4.30
CA GLU A 139 -11.25 -7.27 5.15
C GLU A 139 -12.22 -6.16 4.71
N THR A 140 -11.72 -4.99 4.25
CA THR A 140 -12.59 -3.99 3.62
C THR A 140 -13.28 -4.53 2.36
N GLY A 141 -12.58 -5.37 1.58
CA GLY A 141 -13.17 -6.04 0.41
C GLY A 141 -14.31 -6.98 0.80
N ASP A 142 -14.13 -7.75 1.87
CA ASP A 142 -15.16 -8.64 2.40
C ASP A 142 -16.36 -7.85 2.96
N ASP A 143 -16.10 -6.77 3.70
CA ASP A 143 -17.14 -5.84 4.20
C ASP A 143 -17.98 -5.28 3.05
N LEU A 144 -17.32 -4.80 1.98
CA LEU A 144 -18.00 -4.24 0.82
C LEU A 144 -18.80 -5.31 0.06
N SER A 145 -18.25 -6.51 -0.12
CA SER A 145 -18.97 -7.63 -0.74
C SER A 145 -20.26 -7.94 0.02
N ASN A 146 -20.21 -7.98 1.36
CA ASN A 146 -21.38 -8.22 2.20
C ASN A 146 -22.46 -7.14 2.01
N VAL A 147 -22.08 -5.86 1.98
CA VAL A 147 -23.02 -4.76 1.74
C VAL A 147 -23.67 -4.85 0.36
N LEU A 148 -22.86 -5.13 -0.67
CA LEU A 148 -23.33 -5.19 -2.06
C LEU A 148 -24.25 -6.39 -2.31
N SER A 149 -23.94 -7.55 -1.72
CA SER A 149 -24.81 -8.72 -1.77
C SER A 149 -26.11 -8.50 -1.01
N ALA A 150 -26.08 -7.86 0.17
CA ALA A 150 -27.29 -7.52 0.91
C ALA A 150 -28.22 -6.55 0.16
N LYS A 151 -27.66 -5.69 -0.71
CA LYS A 151 -28.41 -4.78 -1.59
C LYS A 151 -28.86 -5.41 -2.91
N GLY A 152 -28.47 -6.65 -3.20
CA GLY A 152 -28.79 -7.35 -4.46
C GLY A 152 -28.08 -6.76 -5.70
N ILE A 153 -26.96 -6.05 -5.50
CA ILE A 153 -26.23 -5.35 -6.58
C ILE A 153 -25.19 -6.28 -7.23
N VAL A 154 -24.70 -7.30 -6.52
CA VAL A 154 -23.74 -8.27 -7.07
C VAL A 154 -24.01 -9.67 -6.49
N ASP A 155 -24.15 -10.66 -7.37
CA ASP A 155 -24.12 -12.09 -7.03
C ASP A 155 -22.70 -12.60 -7.32
N LEU A 156 -21.89 -12.75 -6.27
CA LEU A 156 -20.52 -13.27 -6.36
C LEU A 156 -20.44 -14.74 -5.90
N ALA A 157 -21.54 -15.48 -6.03
CA ALA A 157 -21.58 -16.92 -5.79
C ALA A 157 -20.62 -17.71 -6.70
#